data_AF-A0A1G1WEV8-F1
#
_entry.id   AF-A0A1G1WEV8-F1
#
_cell.length_a   1.000
_cell.length_b   1.000
_cell.length_c   1.000
_cell.angle_alpha   90.00
_cell.angle_beta   90.00
_cell.angle_gamma   90.00
#
_symmetry.space_group_name_H-M   'P 1'
#
loop_
_entity.id
_entity.type
_entity.pdbx_description
1 polymer ?
#
loop_
_entity_poly.entity_id
_entity_poly.type
_entity_poly.pdbx_seq_one_letter_code
_entity_poly.pdbx_strand_id
1 'polypeptide(L)'
;MERTGVDTYASFIGNAHGLYADEKRLDLNRLEEIRKAIPNTFLSLHGGSGVNREDIRRAIDIGINKINVNTEMRSTYRRELEEQLEASGEVAMYKLYPEIIEEVQKVVEGKIDLFGSAGKA
;
A
#
# COMPACT_ATOMS: atom_id res chain seq x y z
N MET A 1 8.14 -11.41 -19.97
CA MET A 1 7.01 -12.27 -19.61
C MET A 1 7.15 -13.64 -20.24
N GLU A 2 7.10 -13.76 -21.57
CA GLU A 2 7.17 -15.06 -22.28
C GLU A 2 8.36 -15.94 -21.89
N ARG A 3 9.55 -15.34 -21.73
CA ARG A 3 10.77 -16.08 -21.35
C ARG A 3 10.77 -16.59 -19.91
N THR A 4 10.03 -15.94 -19.01
CA THR A 4 10.10 -16.21 -17.56
C THR A 4 8.88 -16.96 -17.04
N GLY A 5 7.74 -16.88 -17.72
CA GLY A 5 6.51 -17.57 -17.31
C GLY A 5 5.92 -17.06 -16.00
N VAL A 6 6.30 -15.86 -15.53
CA VAL A 6 5.78 -15.30 -14.27
C VAL A 6 4.36 -14.77 -14.45
N ASP A 7 3.51 -14.95 -13.44
CA ASP A 7 2.11 -14.51 -13.48
C ASP A 7 1.93 -13.03 -13.22
N THR A 8 2.85 -12.44 -12.44
CA THR A 8 2.77 -11.05 -11.97
C THR A 8 4.04 -10.28 -12.31
N TYR A 9 3.86 -9.07 -12.85
CA TYR A 9 4.94 -8.11 -13.12
C TYR A 9 4.83 -6.92 -12.17
N ALA A 10 5.92 -6.61 -11.47
CA ALA A 10 6.00 -5.42 -10.62
C ALA A 10 6.40 -4.21 -11.47
N SER A 11 5.45 -3.30 -11.71
CA SER A 11 5.66 -2.11 -12.52
C SER A 11 6.38 -1.02 -11.72
N PHE A 12 7.36 -0.38 -12.36
CA PHE A 12 7.97 0.86 -11.87
C PHE A 12 7.49 2.04 -12.73
N ILE A 13 6.66 2.89 -12.15
CA ILE A 13 5.97 4.02 -12.80
C ILE A 13 6.12 5.31 -11.97
N GLY A 14 7.30 5.50 -11.38
CA GLY A 14 7.58 6.62 -10.46
C GLY A 14 7.24 6.33 -8.99
N ASN A 15 6.72 5.14 -8.70
CA ASN A 15 6.49 4.67 -7.34
C ASN A 15 7.80 4.35 -6.62
N ALA A 16 7.86 4.63 -5.31
CA ALA A 16 9.03 4.34 -4.50
C ALA A 16 8.66 4.10 -3.02
N HIS A 17 9.56 3.45 -2.27
CA HIS A 17 9.31 3.03 -0.89
C HIS A 17 9.51 4.17 0.13
N GLY A 18 8.74 4.18 1.22
CA GLY A 18 8.82 5.21 2.27
C GLY A 18 7.77 6.31 2.12
N LEU A 19 7.79 7.27 3.06
CA LEU A 19 7.04 8.52 2.96
C LEU A 19 7.97 9.60 2.38
N TYR A 20 7.42 10.48 1.55
CA TYR A 20 8.18 11.52 0.84
C TYR A 20 7.70 12.89 1.34
N ALA A 21 8.57 13.90 1.25
CA ALA A 21 8.21 15.27 1.59
C ALA A 21 7.17 15.83 0.60
N ASP A 22 7.27 15.44 -0.66
CA ASP A 22 6.36 15.86 -1.74
C ASP A 22 5.32 14.80 -2.07
N GLU A 23 4.21 15.23 -2.68
CA GLU A 23 3.16 14.35 -3.16
C GLU A 23 3.70 13.39 -4.24
N LYS A 24 3.52 12.08 -4.02
CA LYS A 24 3.89 11.06 -5.02
C LYS A 24 2.84 10.97 -6.11
N ARG A 25 3.25 11.27 -7.34
CA ARG A 25 2.46 11.07 -8.56
C ARG A 25 2.95 9.87 -9.35
N LEU A 26 2.02 9.10 -9.90
CA LEU A 26 2.33 7.97 -10.78
C LEU A 26 2.35 8.39 -12.25
N ASP A 27 3.26 7.83 -13.03
CA ASP A 27 3.23 7.93 -14.49
C ASP A 27 2.21 6.94 -15.06
N LEU A 28 0.96 7.38 -15.15
CA LEU A 28 -0.16 6.57 -15.65
C LEU A 28 -0.05 6.26 -17.15
N ASN A 29 0.59 7.14 -17.93
CA ASN A 29 0.80 6.89 -19.36
C ASN A 29 1.74 5.70 -19.56
N ARG A 30 2.84 5.65 -18.79
CA ARG A 30 3.74 4.50 -18.79
C ARG A 30 3.01 3.22 -18.36
N LEU A 31 2.13 3.29 -17.37
CA LEU A 31 1.35 2.13 -16.95
C LEU A 31 0.44 1.61 -18.08
N GLU A 32 -0.20 2.49 -18.84
CA GLU A 32 -1.00 2.09 -20.01
C GLU A 32 -0.16 1.40 -21.09
N GLU A 33 1.05 1.91 -21.37
CA GLU A 33 1.99 1.27 -22.29
C GLU A 33 2.37 -0.14 -21.83
N ILE A 34 2.70 -0.29 -20.54
CA ILE A 34 3.02 -1.59 -19.94
C ILE A 34 1.82 -2.52 -20.06
N ARG A 35 0.61 -2.08 -19.68
CA ARG A 35 -0.61 -2.88 -19.75
C ARG A 35 -0.85 -3.41 -21.16
N LYS A 36 -0.69 -2.56 -22.19
CA LYS A 36 -0.83 -2.93 -23.61
C LYS A 36 0.22 -3.94 -24.06
N ALA A 37 1.46 -3.83 -23.58
CA ALA A 37 2.55 -4.71 -23.97
C ALA A 37 2.43 -6.13 -23.38
N ILE A 38 1.82 -6.28 -22.20
CA ILE A 38 1.73 -7.57 -21.50
C ILE A 38 0.30 -7.88 -21.04
N PRO A 39 -0.73 -7.85 -21.90
CA PRO A 39 -2.16 -7.75 -21.52
C PRO A 39 -2.69 -8.86 -20.61
N ASN A 40 -2.08 -10.04 -20.64
CA ASN A 40 -2.52 -11.21 -19.87
C ASN A 40 -1.76 -11.42 -18.55
N THR A 41 -0.94 -10.46 -18.12
CA THR A 41 -0.12 -10.54 -16.90
C THR A 41 -0.72 -9.69 -15.78
N PHE A 42 -0.73 -10.17 -14.53
CA PHE A 42 -1.12 -9.34 -13.39
C PHE A 42 -0.08 -8.25 -13.11
N LEU A 43 -0.52 -7.04 -12.77
CA LEU A 43 0.40 -5.95 -12.47
C LEU A 43 0.43 -5.66 -10.97
N SER A 44 1.62 -5.50 -10.42
CA SER A 44 1.87 -5.17 -9.02
C SER A 44 2.48 -3.77 -8.90
N LEU A 45 1.99 -2.98 -7.94
CA LEU A 45 2.52 -1.66 -7.58
C LEU A 45 3.21 -1.74 -6.21
N HIS A 46 4.52 -1.56 -6.22
CA HIS A 46 5.31 -1.44 -4.99
C HIS A 46 5.23 -0.01 -4.42
N GLY A 47 5.50 0.17 -3.14
CA GLY A 47 5.59 1.51 -2.54
C GLY A 47 4.27 2.29 -2.54
N GLY A 48 3.13 1.62 -2.35
CA GLY A 48 1.80 2.24 -2.33
C GLY A 48 1.54 3.16 -1.12
N SER A 49 2.46 3.23 -0.15
CA SER A 49 2.37 4.16 0.98
C SER A 49 2.60 5.61 0.53
N GLY A 50 1.67 6.50 0.89
CA GLY A 50 1.72 7.93 0.59
C GLY A 50 1.54 8.28 -0.90
N VAL A 51 1.10 7.34 -1.75
CA VAL A 51 0.75 7.64 -3.14
C VAL A 51 -0.59 8.37 -3.19
N ASN A 52 -0.71 9.36 -4.07
CA ASN A 52 -1.97 10.07 -4.29
C ASN A 52 -3.14 9.09 -4.53
N ARG A 53 -4.27 9.30 -3.85
CA ARG A 53 -5.42 8.39 -3.86
C ARG A 53 -6.09 8.29 -5.23
N GLU A 54 -6.12 9.38 -5.99
CA GLU A 54 -6.66 9.41 -7.35
C GLU A 54 -5.77 8.60 -8.31
N ASP A 55 -4.46 8.77 -8.23
CA ASP A 55 -3.50 8.00 -9.01
C ASP A 55 -3.60 6.50 -8.70
N ILE A 56 -3.81 6.11 -7.42
CA ILE A 56 -4.06 4.71 -7.05
C ILE A 56 -5.32 4.17 -7.75
N ARG A 57 -6.44 4.89 -7.71
CA ARG A 57 -7.68 4.45 -8.35
C ARG A 57 -7.51 4.33 -9.86
N ARG A 58 -6.91 5.33 -10.49
CA ARG A 58 -6.59 5.32 -11.92
C ARG A 58 -5.67 4.16 -12.29
N ALA A 59 -4.67 3.85 -11.48
CA ALA A 59 -3.77 2.74 -11.71
C ALA A 59 -4.48 1.38 -11.62
N ILE A 60 -5.42 1.23 -10.67
CA ILE A 60 -6.30 0.07 -10.58
C ILE A 60 -7.15 -0.07 -11.85
N ASP A 61 -7.78 1.03 -12.30
CA ASP A 61 -8.60 1.04 -13.52
C ASP A 61 -7.80 0.62 -14.77
N ILE A 62 -6.53 1.00 -14.86
CA ILE A 62 -5.64 0.60 -15.97
C ILE A 62 -5.25 -0.89 -15.87
N GLY A 63 -5.17 -1.44 -14.66
CA GLY A 63 -4.95 -2.87 -14.46
C GLY A 63 -3.90 -3.25 -13.41
N ILE A 64 -3.57 -2.37 -12.46
CA ILE A 64 -2.87 -2.80 -11.23
C ILE A 64 -3.81 -3.73 -10.43
N ASN A 65 -3.32 -4.92 -10.10
CA ASN A 65 -4.07 -5.95 -9.36
C ASN A 65 -3.59 -6.10 -7.92
N LYS A 66 -2.32 -5.77 -7.64
CA LYS A 66 -1.68 -5.96 -6.33
C LYS A 66 -0.97 -4.68 -5.92
N ILE A 67 -1.23 -4.18 -4.72
CA ILE A 67 -0.56 -2.98 -4.19
C ILE A 67 0.12 -3.32 -2.87
N ASN A 68 1.39 -2.92 -2.72
CA ASN A 68 2.16 -3.15 -1.50
C ASN A 68 2.13 -1.89 -0.62
N VAL A 69 1.62 -2.02 0.60
CA VAL A 69 1.62 -0.97 1.63
C VAL A 69 2.46 -1.46 2.81
N ASN A 70 3.29 -0.59 3.40
CA ASN A 70 4.11 -0.97 4.56
C ASN A 70 4.41 0.22 5.47
N THR A 71 4.92 1.32 4.92
CA THR A 71 5.37 2.47 5.72
C THR A 71 4.25 3.06 6.55
N GLU A 72 3.04 3.22 6.00
CA GLU A 72 1.90 3.73 6.77
C GLU A 72 1.57 2.84 7.98
N MET A 73 1.55 1.51 7.82
CA MET A 73 1.29 0.59 8.94
C MET A 73 2.38 0.68 10.02
N ARG A 74 3.66 0.74 9.63
CA ARG A 74 4.78 0.86 10.58
C ARG A 74 4.78 2.21 11.29
N SER A 75 4.47 3.27 10.58
CA SER A 75 4.38 4.63 11.13
C SER A 75 3.25 4.72 12.15
N THR A 76 2.06 4.20 11.84
CA THR A 76 0.94 4.13 12.78
C THR A 76 1.30 3.30 14.00
N TYR A 77 1.82 2.07 13.79
CA TYR A 77 2.24 1.20 14.89
C TYR A 77 3.22 1.91 15.84
N ARG A 78 4.26 2.55 15.27
CA ARG A 78 5.28 3.24 16.06
C ARG A 78 4.69 4.40 16.86
N ARG A 79 3.85 5.23 16.22
CA ARG A 79 3.20 6.36 16.87
C ARG A 79 2.34 5.90 18.05
N GLU A 80 1.45 4.92 17.84
CA GLU A 80 0.59 4.42 18.92
C GLU A 80 1.40 3.81 20.05
N LEU A 81 2.48 3.08 19.72
CA LEU A 81 3.37 2.52 20.73
C LEU A 81 4.03 3.62 21.58
N GLU A 82 4.53 4.69 20.95
CA GLU A 82 5.12 5.83 21.65
C GLU A 82 4.08 6.53 22.55
N GLU A 83 2.86 6.77 22.05
CA GLU A 83 1.76 7.38 22.83
C GLU A 83 1.36 6.53 24.04
N GLN A 84 1.24 5.21 23.88
CA GLN A 84 0.88 4.28 24.95
C GLN A 84 1.97 4.15 26.02
N LEU A 85 3.24 4.19 25.61
CA LEU A 85 4.38 4.17 26.54
C LEU A 85 4.49 5.47 27.34
N GLU A 86 4.14 6.61 26.77
CA GLU A 86 4.10 7.89 27.49
C GLU A 86 2.91 7.96 28.46
N ALA A 87 1.77 7.36 28.09
CA ALA A 87 0.55 7.38 28.89
C ALA A 87 0.54 6.37 30.06
N SER A 88 1.38 5.34 30.04
CA SER A 88 1.32 4.21 30.97
C SER A 88 2.69 3.76 31.46
N GLY A 89 2.79 3.39 32.75
CA GLY A 89 3.97 2.71 33.33
C GLY A 89 3.96 1.19 33.14
N GLU A 90 3.08 0.66 32.28
CA GLU A 90 2.94 -0.79 32.06
C GLU A 90 4.19 -1.38 31.42
N VAL A 91 4.71 -2.45 32.03
CA VAL A 91 5.92 -3.14 31.57
C VAL A 91 5.61 -4.34 30.68
N ALA A 92 4.39 -4.90 30.80
CA ALA A 92 3.96 -6.02 29.98
C ALA A 92 3.45 -5.52 28.62
N MET A 93 4.36 -5.37 27.65
CA MET A 93 4.12 -4.81 26.33
C MET A 93 2.88 -5.33 25.60
N TYR A 94 2.56 -6.62 25.73
CA TYR A 94 1.40 -7.22 25.07
C TYR A 94 0.06 -6.62 25.50
N LYS A 95 0.00 -5.96 26.66
CA LYS A 95 -1.19 -5.25 27.12
C LYS A 95 -1.43 -3.93 26.39
N LEU A 96 -0.40 -3.36 25.77
CA LEU A 96 -0.50 -2.15 24.95
C LEU A 96 -0.92 -2.48 23.51
N TYR A 97 -0.72 -3.73 23.06
CA TYR A 97 -0.96 -4.14 21.68
C TYR A 97 -2.42 -4.03 21.20
N PRO A 98 -3.47 -4.29 22.00
CA PRO A 98 -4.85 -4.22 21.50
C PRO A 98 -5.19 -2.88 20.84
N GLU A 99 -4.85 -1.76 21.48
CA GLU A 99 -5.11 -0.41 20.95
C GLU A 99 -4.24 -0.11 19.72
N ILE A 100 -2.95 -0.46 19.77
CA ILE A 100 -2.02 -0.30 18.65
C ILE A 100 -2.50 -1.08 17.41
N ILE A 101 -2.98 -2.31 17.62
CA ILE A 101 -3.49 -3.17 16.55
C ILE A 101 -4.76 -2.57 15.95
N GLU A 102 -5.66 -2.01 16.76
CA GLU A 102 -6.89 -1.36 16.28
C GLU A 102 -6.57 -0.20 15.32
N GLU A 103 -5.59 0.65 15.66
CA GLU A 103 -5.21 1.76 14.80
C GLU A 103 -4.52 1.30 13.51
N VAL A 104 -3.68 0.27 13.57
CA VAL A 104 -3.11 -0.34 12.35
C VAL A 104 -4.21 -0.98 11.49
N GLN A 105 -5.21 -1.61 12.12
CA GLN A 105 -6.37 -2.17 11.41
C GLN A 105 -7.13 -1.09 10.65
N LYS A 106 -7.38 0.09 11.23
CA LYS A 106 -8.02 1.23 10.55
C LYS A 106 -7.26 1.65 9.29
N VAL A 107 -5.91 1.61 9.32
CA VAL A 107 -5.10 1.86 8.11
C VAL A 107 -5.36 0.80 7.04
N VAL A 108 -5.39 -0.47 7.41
CA VAL A 108 -5.63 -1.59 6.48
C VAL A 108 -7.04 -1.51 5.87
N GLU A 109 -8.06 -1.26 6.68
CA GLU A 109 -9.46 -1.08 6.23
C GLU A 109 -9.55 0.10 5.25
N GLY A 110 -8.94 1.24 5.57
CA GLY A 110 -8.90 2.39 4.67
C GLY A 110 -8.20 2.11 3.34
N LYS A 111 -7.24 1.16 3.31
CA LYS A 111 -6.62 0.69 2.06
C LYS A 111 -7.53 -0.28 1.30
N ILE A 112 -8.21 -1.20 1.98
CA ILE A 112 -9.21 -2.11 1.38
C ILE A 112 -10.30 -1.30 0.65
N ASP A 113 -10.80 -0.24 1.29
CA ASP A 113 -11.79 0.67 0.71
C ASP A 113 -11.21 1.43 -0.48
N LEU A 114 -10.02 2.01 -0.33
CA LEU A 114 -9.35 2.74 -1.42
C LEU A 114 -9.11 1.83 -2.64
N PHE A 115 -8.75 0.57 -2.42
CA PHE A 115 -8.47 -0.40 -3.47
C PHE A 115 -9.74 -1.04 -4.06
N GLY A 116 -10.91 -0.78 -3.47
CA GLY A 116 -12.18 -1.35 -3.92
C GLY A 116 -12.22 -2.88 -3.79
N SER A 117 -11.54 -3.43 -2.77
CA SER A 117 -11.50 -4.87 -2.49
C SER A 117 -12.46 -5.32 -1.40
N ALA A 118 -13.18 -4.39 -0.75
CA ALA A 118 -14.23 -4.71 0.21
C ALA A 118 -15.30 -5.62 -0.41
N GLY A 119 -15.66 -6.70 0.29
CA GLY A 119 -16.71 -7.64 -0.14
C GLY A 119 -16.35 -8.53 -1.35
N LYS A 120 -15.08 -8.65 -1.71
CA LYS A 120 -14.61 -9.46 -2.86
C LYS A 120 -13.89 -10.76 -2.47
N ALA A 121 -14.24 -11.31 -1.30
CA ALA A 121 -13.68 -12.57 -0.80
C ALA A 121 -14.26 -13.80 -1.50
#